data_AF-A0A9P4SAC2-F1
#
_entry.id   AF-A0A9P4SAC2-F1
#
_cell.length_a   1.000
_cell.length_b   1.000
_cell.length_c   1.000
_cell.angle_alpha   90.00
_cell.angle_beta   90.00
_cell.angle_gamma   90.00
#
_symmetry.space_group_name_H-M   'P 1'
#
loop_
_entity.id
_entity.type
_entity.pdbx_description
1 polymer ?
#
loop_
_entity_poly.entity_id
_entity_poly.type
_entity_poly.pdbx_seq_one_letter_code
_entity_poly.pdbx_strand_id
1 'polypeptide(L)'
;MLVDAFNEDQSERYELWRRVKLKKEIVRKITNQTLSQSVPPSVIITINASTKVFIGQLIDMARTVQAEWQRTRECLKGPLLPDHLREALRRYKK
;
A
#
# COMPACT_ATOMS: atom_id res chain seq x y z
N MET A 1 -21.93 4.81 9.59
CA MET A 1 -20.82 4.85 8.61
C MET A 1 -20.48 3.42 8.18
N LEU A 2 -19.81 3.21 7.03
CA LEU A 2 -19.43 1.85 6.55
C LEU A 2 -18.65 1.03 7.60
N VAL A 3 -17.82 1.72 8.39
CA VAL A 3 -17.03 1.13 9.49
C VAL A 3 -17.88 0.53 10.62
N ASP A 4 -19.12 0.99 10.81
CA ASP A 4 -20.01 0.48 11.88
C ASP A 4 -20.64 -0.86 11.50
N ALA A 5 -20.55 -1.25 10.23
CA ALA A 5 -21.10 -2.49 9.68
C ALA A 5 -20.02 -3.56 9.42
N PHE A 6 -18.77 -3.34 9.86
CA PHE A 6 -17.70 -4.29 9.65
C PHE A 6 -17.87 -5.55 10.52
N ASN A 7 -17.55 -6.70 9.94
CA ASN A 7 -17.32 -7.90 10.74
C ASN A 7 -15.96 -7.79 11.49
N GLU A 8 -15.72 -8.70 12.43
CA GLU A 8 -14.54 -8.67 13.30
C GLU A 8 -13.22 -8.63 12.52
N ASP A 9 -13.08 -9.49 11.51
CA ASP A 9 -11.90 -9.59 10.65
C ASP A 9 -11.71 -8.34 9.75
N GLN A 10 -12.79 -7.70 9.30
CA GLN A 10 -12.72 -6.41 8.59
C GLN A 10 -12.29 -5.27 9.53
N SER A 11 -12.82 -5.25 10.75
CA SER A 11 -12.44 -4.28 11.77
C SER A 11 -10.97 -4.39 12.15
N GLU A 12 -10.47 -5.61 12.39
CA GLU A 12 -9.07 -5.86 12.71
C GLU A 12 -8.13 -5.36 11.59
N ARG A 13 -8.43 -5.74 10.32
CA ARG A 13 -7.63 -5.28 9.18
C ARG A 13 -7.65 -3.76 9.02
N TYR A 14 -8.80 -3.13 9.22
CA TYR A 14 -8.94 -1.69 9.12
C TYR A 14 -8.15 -0.98 10.23
N GLU A 15 -8.17 -1.49 11.45
CA GLU A 15 -7.37 -0.97 12.55
C GLU A 15 -5.87 -1.11 12.31
N LEU A 16 -5.43 -2.28 11.84
CA LEU A 16 -4.03 -2.50 11.45
C LEU A 16 -3.61 -1.49 10.38
N TRP A 17 -4.41 -1.32 9.33
CA TRP A 17 -4.13 -0.34 8.28
C TRP A 17 -4.05 1.09 8.84
N ARG A 18 -4.94 1.50 9.76
CA ARG A 18 -4.90 2.83 10.39
C ARG A 18 -3.63 3.03 11.22
N ARG A 19 -3.23 2.03 12.00
CA ARG A 19 -2.08 2.09 12.93
C ARG A 19 -0.74 2.06 12.21
N VAL A 20 -0.62 1.31 11.12
CA VAL A 20 0.64 1.16 10.36
C VAL A 20 1.10 2.50 9.78
N LYS A 21 2.37 2.85 10.02
CA LYS A 21 3.04 4.05 9.52
C LYS A 21 4.48 3.70 9.13
N LEU A 22 5.03 4.37 8.13
CA LEU A 22 6.45 4.24 7.82
C LEU A 22 7.25 4.98 8.91
N LYS A 23 8.45 4.48 9.22
CA LYS A 23 9.32 5.11 10.24
C LYS A 23 9.85 6.43 9.68
N LYS A 24 9.53 7.54 10.35
CA LYS A 24 9.93 8.90 9.92
C LYS A 24 11.45 9.04 9.72
N GLU A 25 12.24 8.38 10.56
CA GLU A 25 13.71 8.36 10.49
C GLU A 25 14.22 7.74 9.19
N ILE A 26 13.64 6.62 8.76
CA ILE A 26 14.00 5.95 7.50
C ILE A 26 13.61 6.82 6.32
N VAL A 27 12.39 7.37 6.32
CA VAL A 27 11.93 8.27 5.26
C VAL A 27 12.84 9.49 5.15
N ARG A 28 13.19 10.11 6.28
CA ARG A 28 14.14 11.24 6.33
C ARG A 28 15.50 10.88 5.75
N LYS A 29 16.06 9.73 6.15
CA LYS A 29 17.35 9.26 5.63
C LYS A 29 17.33 9.15 4.11
N ILE A 30 16.30 8.50 3.55
CA ILE A 30 16.15 8.32 2.11
C ILE A 30 15.98 9.67 1.41
N THR A 31 15.10 10.55 1.91
CA THR A 31 14.87 11.86 1.30
C THR A 31 16.13 12.74 1.31
N ASN A 32 16.86 12.77 2.42
CA ASN A 32 18.11 13.52 2.50
C ASN A 32 19.17 12.96 1.54
N GLN A 33 19.24 11.63 1.39
CA GLN A 33 20.17 10.97 0.45
C GLN A 33 19.81 11.28 -1.01
N THR A 34 18.52 11.30 -1.36
CA THR A 34 18.07 11.58 -2.74
C THR A 34 18.26 13.04 -3.13
N LEU A 35 18.02 13.98 -2.21
CA LEU A 35 18.11 15.41 -2.48
C LEU A 35 19.47 16.02 -2.13
N SER A 36 20.36 15.25 -1.49
CA SER A 36 21.63 15.72 -0.93
C SER A 36 21.51 16.95 -0.02
N GLN A 37 20.36 17.11 0.64
CA GLN A 37 20.05 18.24 1.52
C GLN A 37 19.20 17.81 2.71
N SER A 38 19.27 18.58 3.81
CA SER A 38 18.39 18.37 4.96
C SER A 38 16.98 18.88 4.67
N VAL A 39 15.96 18.02 4.78
CA VAL A 39 14.56 18.42 4.56
C VAL A 39 13.80 18.72 5.86
N PRO A 40 12.90 19.72 5.86
CA PRO A 40 12.03 20.04 6.99
C PRO A 40 11.10 18.89 7.41
N PRO A 41 10.67 18.81 8.68
CA PRO A 41 9.76 17.75 9.16
C PRO A 41 8.40 17.68 8.44
N SER A 42 7.85 18.81 7.99
CA SER A 42 6.58 18.87 7.24
C SER A 42 6.67 18.09 5.93
N VAL A 43 7.80 18.22 5.21
CA VAL A 43 8.07 17.47 3.96
C VAL A 43 8.09 15.97 4.22
N ILE A 44 8.71 15.53 5.32
CA ILE A 44 8.74 14.11 5.70
C ILE A 44 7.34 13.56 6.01
N ILE A 45 6.45 14.37 6.59
CA ILE A 45 5.05 13.99 6.84
C ILE A 45 4.31 13.83 5.51
N THR A 46 4.47 14.78 4.59
CA THR A 46 3.86 14.71 3.25
C THR A 46 4.33 13.48 2.48
N ILE A 47 5.64 13.21 2.45
CA ILE A 47 6.19 12.01 1.79
C ILE A 47 5.62 10.74 2.43
N ASN A 48 5.57 10.66 3.76
CA ASN A 48 4.96 9.52 4.45
C ASN A 48 3.51 9.28 4.03
N ALA A 49 2.70 10.35 3.99
CA ALA A 49 1.30 10.27 3.61
C ALA A 49 1.14 9.81 2.16
N SER A 50 1.86 10.44 1.23
CA SER A 50 1.84 10.09 -0.20
C SER A 50 2.30 8.65 -0.43
N THR A 51 3.37 8.20 0.23
CA THR A 51 3.84 6.82 0.13
C THR A 51 2.83 5.81 0.68
N LYS A 52 2.17 6.12 1.81
CA LYS A 52 1.13 5.23 2.36
C LYS A 52 -0.07 5.09 1.42
N VAL A 53 -0.52 6.20 0.82
CA VAL A 53 -1.60 6.19 -0.19
C VAL A 53 -1.19 5.36 -1.40
N PHE A 54 0.02 5.59 -1.92
CA PHE A 54 0.56 4.83 -3.06
C PHE A 54 0.60 3.31 -2.78
N ILE A 55 1.10 2.89 -1.60
CA ILE A 55 1.13 1.47 -1.22
C ILE A 55 -0.30 0.90 -1.18
N GLY A 56 -1.27 1.64 -0.64
CA GLY A 56 -2.67 1.22 -0.62
C GLY A 56 -3.22 0.98 -2.03
N GLN A 57 -3.06 1.96 -2.92
CA GLN A 57 -3.50 1.86 -4.31
C GLN A 57 -2.83 0.69 -5.06
N LEU A 58 -1.53 0.48 -4.83
CA LEU A 58 -0.79 -0.62 -5.44
C LEU A 58 -1.31 -1.99 -4.96
N ILE A 59 -1.60 -2.13 -3.66
CA ILE A 59 -2.15 -3.37 -3.08
C ILE A 59 -3.57 -3.62 -3.59
N ASP A 60 -4.42 -2.59 -3.66
CA ASP A 60 -5.78 -2.69 -4.18
C ASP A 60 -5.76 -3.16 -5.64
N MET A 61 -4.89 -2.56 -6.46
CA MET A 61 -4.69 -2.99 -7.85
C MET A 61 -4.19 -4.44 -7.93
N ALA A 62 -3.27 -4.84 -7.06
CA ALA A 62 -2.77 -6.22 -7.01
C ALA A 62 -3.87 -7.23 -6.62
N ARG A 63 -4.81 -6.83 -5.75
CA ARG A 63 -5.99 -7.65 -5.41
C ARG A 63 -6.96 -7.77 -6.59
N THR A 64 -7.12 -6.71 -7.38
CA THR A 64 -7.88 -6.76 -8.64
C THR A 64 -7.24 -7.72 -9.64
N VAL A 65 -5.93 -7.62 -9.86
CA VAL A 65 -5.17 -8.54 -10.74
C VAL A 65 -5.33 -9.99 -10.27
N GLN A 66 -5.19 -10.23 -8.97
CA GLN A 66 -5.37 -11.56 -8.40
C GLN A 66 -6.79 -12.11 -8.67
N ALA A 67 -7.84 -11.29 -8.49
CA ALA A 67 -9.21 -11.70 -8.73
C ALA A 67 -9.48 -11.99 -10.21
N GLU A 68 -8.92 -11.21 -11.13
CA GLU A 68 -9.00 -11.46 -12.57
C GLU A 68 -8.35 -12.80 -12.96
N TRP A 69 -7.18 -13.11 -12.41
CA TRP A 69 -6.46 -14.35 -12.69
C TRP A 69 -7.13 -15.58 -12.09
N GLN A 70 -7.77 -15.43 -10.93
CA GLN A 70 -8.57 -16.50 -10.33
C GLN A 70 -9.74 -16.91 -11.21
N ARG A 71 -10.42 -15.94 -11.83
CA ARG A 71 -11.53 -16.20 -12.75
C ARG A 71 -11.09 -16.94 -14.01
N THR A 72 -9.86 -16.74 -14.47
CA THR A 72 -9.36 -17.34 -15.72
C THR A 72 -8.60 -18.65 -15.52
N ARG A 73 -8.08 -18.93 -14.31
CA ARG A 73 -7.15 -20.05 -14.07
C ARG A 73 -7.61 -21.05 -13.00
N GLU A 74 -8.87 -21.01 -12.56
CA GLU A 74 -9.42 -21.87 -11.49
C GLU A 74 -8.47 -22.05 -10.29
N CYS A 75 -7.85 -20.95 -9.85
CA CYS A 75 -6.83 -21.00 -8.81
C CYS A 75 -7.41 -20.54 -7.47
N LEU A 76 -7.09 -21.26 -6.39
CA LEU A 76 -7.59 -20.97 -5.04
C LEU A 76 -7.13 -19.59 -4.53
N LYS A 77 -7.96 -18.98 -3.68
CA LYS A 77 -7.70 -17.65 -3.10
C LYS A 77 -6.56 -17.70 -2.07
N GLY A 78 -5.34 -17.45 -2.54
CA GLY A 78 -4.13 -17.38 -1.72
C GLY A 78 -3.66 -15.95 -1.36
N PRO A 79 -2.48 -15.81 -0.73
CA PRO A 79 -1.84 -14.51 -0.50
C PRO A 79 -1.47 -13.81 -1.82
N LEU A 80 -1.18 -12.50 -1.76
CA LEU A 80 -0.65 -11.79 -2.92
C LEU A 80 0.73 -12.34 -3.27
N LEU A 81 0.88 -12.83 -4.50
CA LEU A 81 2.15 -13.26 -5.05
C LEU A 81 2.93 -12.08 -5.65
N PRO A 82 4.26 -12.17 -5.78
CA PRO A 82 5.07 -11.14 -6.41
C PRO A 82 4.58 -10.73 -7.81
N ASP A 83 4.06 -11.68 -8.59
CA ASP A 83 3.55 -11.42 -9.94
C ASP A 83 2.33 -10.50 -9.96
N HIS A 84 1.44 -10.59 -8.95
CA HIS A 84 0.30 -9.69 -8.83
C HIS A 84 0.77 -8.25 -8.60
N LEU A 85 1.81 -8.04 -7.78
CA LEU A 85 2.37 -6.72 -7.50
C LEU A 85 3.11 -6.15 -8.73
N ARG A 86 3.83 -6.99 -9.48
CA ARG A 86 4.51 -6.57 -10.71
C ARG A 86 3.50 -6.12 -11.76
N GLU A 87 2.44 -6.88 -11.97
CA GLU A 87 1.39 -6.54 -12.92
C GLU A 87 0.60 -5.31 -12.47
N ALA A 88 0.30 -5.19 -11.17
CA ALA A 88 -0.32 -4.00 -10.60
C ALA A 88 0.54 -2.75 -10.83
N LEU A 89 1.85 -2.83 -10.60
CA LEU A 89 2.78 -1.73 -10.85
C LEU A 89 2.86 -1.37 -12.33
N ARG A 90 2.81 -2.35 -13.22
CA ARG A 90 2.76 -2.12 -14.67
C ARG A 90 1.49 -1.36 -15.08
N ARG A 91 0.34 -1.70 -14.48
CA ARG A 91 -0.93 -1.01 -14.72
C ARG A 91 -0.97 0.40 -14.12
N TYR A 92 -0.43 0.58 -12.92
CA TYR A 92 -0.38 1.87 -12.24
C TYR A 92 0.44 2.93 -13.01
N LYS A 93 1.45 2.51 -13.79
CA LYS A 93 2.29 3.39 -14.59
C LYS A 93 1.66 3.87 -15.91
N LYS A 94 0.52 3.30 -16.30
CA LYS A 94 -0.25 3.73 -17.49
C LYS A 94 -1.23 4.83 -17.09
#